data_AF-A0A1Y4RS79-F1
#
_entry.id   AF-A0A1Y4RS79-F1
#
_cell.length_a   1.000
_cell.length_b   1.000
_cell.length_c   1.000
_cell.angle_alpha   90.00
_cell.angle_beta   90.00
_cell.angle_gamma   90.00
#
_symmetry.space_group_name_H-M   'P 1'
#
loop_
_entity.id
_entity.type
_entity.pdbx_description
1 polymer ?
#
loop_
_entity_poly.entity_id
_entity_poly.type
_entity_poly.pdbx_seq_one_letter_code
_entity_poly.pdbx_strand_id
1 'polypeptide(L)' 'MEVYIMILTEKQLKCALRRHIEELEEKTEASRQEIAFRLGVNHITYYGWVSGSKLPSPANLFKLADYFGVKPSDLLQ' A
#
# COMPACT_ATOMS: atom_id res chain seq x y z
N MET A 1 26.85 -4.47 6.27
CA MET A 1 25.88 -4.28 7.37
C MET A 1 24.75 -3.36 6.92
N GLU A 2 25.05 -2.18 6.39
CA GLU A 2 24.06 -1.19 5.90
C GLU A 2 23.09 -1.74 4.83
N VAL A 3 23.61 -2.41 3.78
CA VAL A 3 22.77 -2.97 2.70
C VAL A 3 21.77 -4.01 3.24
N TYR A 4 22.18 -4.83 4.21
CA TYR A 4 21.30 -5.84 4.82
C TYR A 4 20.18 -5.19 5.63
N ILE A 5 20.50 -4.15 6.40
CA ILE A 5 19.51 -3.37 7.14
C ILE A 5 18.49 -2.77 6.18
N MET A 6 18.94 -2.13 5.09
CA MET A 6 18.04 -1.56 4.07
C MET A 6 17.10 -2.60 3.46
N ILE A 7 17.61 -3.78 3.10
CA ILE A 7 16.79 -4.87 2.53
C ILE A 7 15.75 -5.37 3.54
N LEU A 8 16.13 -5.55 4.81
CA LEU A 8 15.21 -5.96 5.85
C LEU A 8 14.12 -4.90 6.09
N THR A 9 14.49 -3.62 6.15
CA THR A 9 13.54 -2.52 6.36
C THR A 9 12.56 -2.42 5.20
N GLU A 10 13.01 -2.51 3.95
CA GLU A 10 12.13 -2.48 2.79
C GLU A 10 11.14 -3.66 2.80
N LYS A 11 11.62 -4.85 3.17
CA LYS A 11 10.78 -6.04 3.32
C LYS A 11 9.73 -5.85 4.40
N GLN A 12 10.10 -5.30 5.56
CA GLN A 12 9.17 -5.00 6.65
C GLN A 12 8.07 -4.02 6.21
N LEU A 13 8.45 -2.93 5.55
CA LEU A 13 7.50 -1.93 5.03
C LEU A 13 6.51 -2.53 4.03
N LYS A 14 6.97 -3.38 3.11
CA LYS A 14 6.10 -4.08 2.15
C LYS A 14 5.10 -4.98 2.85
N CYS A 15 5.55 -5.73 3.85
CA CYS A 15 4.68 -6.61 4.64
C CYS A 15 3.64 -5.82 5.46
N ALA A 16 4.06 -4.71 6.09
CA ALA A 16 3.19 -3.82 6.84
C ALA A 16 2.11 -3.21 5.95
N LEU A 17 2.52 -2.64 4.82
CA LEU A 17 1.63 -2.04 3.84
C LEU A 17 0.59 -3.01 3.31
N ARG A 18 1.03 -4.18 2.84
CA ARG A 18 0.11 -5.19 2.31
C ARG A 18 -0.99 -5.49 3.32
N ARG A 19 -0.60 -5.79 4.57
CA ARG A 19 -1.53 -6.20 5.62
C ARG A 19 -2.58 -5.12 5.89
N HIS A 20 -2.14 -3.87 6.04
CA HIS A 20 -3.06 -2.75 6.29
C HIS A 20 -3.99 -2.51 5.11
N ILE A 21 -3.51 -2.65 3.86
CA ILE A 21 -4.39 -2.54 2.68
C ILE A 21 -5.43 -3.67 2.70
N GLU A 22 -5.04 -4.91 2.99
CA GLU A 22 -5.98 -6.05 3.08
C GLU A 22 -7.06 -5.81 4.14
N GLU A 23 -6.68 -5.36 5.34
CA GLU A 23 -7.62 -5.02 6.42
C GLU A 23 -8.57 -3.86 6.07
N LEU A 24 -8.10 -2.91 5.26
CA LEU A 24 -8.91 -1.80 4.77
C LEU A 24 -9.83 -2.24 3.63
N GLU A 25 -9.38 -3.11 2.73
CA GLU A 25 -10.19 -3.70 1.65
C GLU A 25 -11.39 -4.45 2.23
N GLU A 26 -11.22 -5.22 3.31
CA GLU A 26 -12.30 -5.95 4.00
C GLU A 26 -13.41 -5.03 4.53
N LYS A 27 -13.10 -3.76 4.80
CA LYS A 27 -14.06 -2.75 5.26
C LYS A 27 -14.76 -2.03 4.10
N THR A 28 -14.41 -2.35 2.87
CA THR A 28 -15.00 -1.77 1.66
C THR A 28 -15.71 -2.82 0.84
N GLU A 29 -16.78 -2.42 0.14
CA GLU A 29 -17.43 -3.28 -0.87
C GLU A 29 -16.78 -3.13 -2.27
N ALA A 30 -15.75 -2.29 -2.38
CA ALA A 30 -15.12 -1.96 -3.66
C ALA A 30 -14.16 -3.06 -4.11
N SER A 31 -14.17 -3.38 -5.41
CA SER A 31 -13.17 -4.26 -5.98
C SER A 31 -11.81 -3.56 -6.05
N ARG A 32 -10.71 -4.33 -6.08
CA ARG A 32 -9.35 -3.78 -6.26
C ARG A 32 -9.20 -2.94 -7.53
N GLN A 33 -9.95 -3.28 -8.58
CA GLN A 33 -9.96 -2.51 -9.82
C GLN A 33 -10.66 -1.16 -9.64
N GLU A 34 -11.78 -1.15 -8.93
CA GLU A 34 -12.50 0.09 -8.56
C GLU A 34 -11.65 0.98 -7.66
N ILE A 35 -10.98 0.40 -6.66
CA ILE A 35 -10.06 1.15 -5.78
C ILE A 35 -8.93 1.76 -6.60
N ALA A 36 -8.27 0.98 -7.47
CA ALA A 36 -7.22 1.50 -8.34
C ALA A 36 -7.71 2.65 -9.24
N PHE A 37 -8.91 2.51 -9.80
CA PHE A 37 -9.54 3.54 -10.61
C PHE A 37 -9.80 4.83 -9.81
N ARG A 38 -10.36 4.72 -8.60
CA ARG A 38 -10.61 5.87 -7.70
C ARG A 38 -9.33 6.56 -7.24
N LEU A 39 -8.27 5.80 -7.02
CA LEU A 39 -6.93 6.32 -6.73
C LEU A 39 -6.26 6.98 -7.95
N GLY A 40 -6.82 6.81 -9.15
CA GLY A 40 -6.23 7.27 -10.40
C GLY A 40 -4.90 6.58 -10.71
N VAL A 41 -4.78 5.28 -10.38
CA VAL A 41 -3.59 4.46 -10.65
C VAL A 41 -3.95 3.24 -11.47
N ASN A 42 -2.98 2.70 -12.21
CA ASN A 42 -3.18 1.48 -12.95
C ASN A 42 -3.41 0.29 -11.99
N HIS A 43 -4.33 -0.62 -12.32
CA HIS A 43 -4.62 -1.83 -11.55
C HIS A 43 -3.36 -2.68 -11.22
N ILE A 44 -2.38 -2.74 -12.13
CA ILE A 44 -1.11 -3.46 -11.91
C ILE A 44 -0.30 -2.79 -10.79
N THR A 45 -0.35 -1.46 -10.73
CA THR A 45 0.34 -0.68 -9.69
C THR A 45 -0.27 -0.98 -8.33
N TYR A 46 -1.60 -0.93 -8.25
CA TYR A 46 -2.33 -1.27 -7.03
C TYR A 46 -2.09 -2.73 -6.59
N TYR A 47 -2.18 -3.68 -7.52
CA TYR A 47 -1.86 -5.08 -7.26
C TYR A 47 -0.42 -5.28 -6.77
N GLY A 48 0.53 -4.48 -7.26
CA GLY A 48 1.91 -4.48 -6.79
C GLY A 48 2.03 -4.18 -5.29
N TRP A 49 1.19 -3.31 -4.76
CA TRP A 49 1.15 -2.96 -3.34
C TRP A 49 0.50 -4.05 -2.50
N VAL A 50 -0.65 -4.56 -2.95
CA VAL A 50 -1.38 -5.64 -2.28
C VAL A 50 -0.61 -6.97 -2.30
N SER A 51 0.18 -7.23 -3.34
CA SER A 51 1.07 -8.40 -3.35
C SER A 51 2.32 -8.23 -2.47
N GLY A 52 2.62 -6.99 -2.04
CA GLY A 52 3.88 -6.64 -1.36
C GLY A 52 5.10 -6.65 -2.28
N SER A 53 4.91 -6.69 -3.62
CA SER A 53 6.02 -6.67 -4.58
C SER A 53 6.62 -5.26 -4.75
N LYS A 54 5.81 -4.21 -4.53
CA LYS A 54 6.21 -2.81 -4.68
C LYS A 54 5.74 -1.98 -3.49
N LEU A 55 6.51 -0.94 -3.16
CA LEU A 55 6.05 0.15 -2.32
C LEU A 55 5.46 1.27 -3.19
N PRO A 56 4.42 1.97 -2.71
CA PRO A 56 3.93 3.19 -3.34
C PRO A 56 4.98 4.30 -3.20
N SER A 57 4.99 5.22 -4.16
CA SER A 57 5.68 6.50 -3.99
C SER A 57 4.99 7.31 -2.88
N PRO A 58 5.65 8.32 -2.29
CA PRO A 58 5.01 9.18 -1.29
C PRO A 58 3.67 9.76 -1.75
N ALA A 59 3.59 10.26 -3.00
CA ALA A 59 2.35 10.77 -3.57
C ALA A 59 1.22 9.73 -3.62
N ASN A 60 1.55 8.49 -4.00
CA ASN A 60 0.57 7.41 -4.05
C ASN A 60 0.18 6.91 -2.65
N LEU A 61 1.10 6.95 -1.68
CA LEU A 61 0.81 6.64 -0.29
C LEU A 61 -0.19 7.64 0.30
N PHE A 62 -0.04 8.94 0.00
CA PHE A 62 -1.02 9.96 0.39
C PHE A 62 -2.39 9.71 -0.23
N LYS A 63 -2.47 9.37 -1.53
CA LYS A 63 -3.75 9.01 -2.16
C LYS A 63 -4.42 7.81 -1.51
N LEU A 64 -3.64 6.78 -1.18
CA LEU A 64 -4.10 5.58 -0.49
C LEU A 64 -4.67 5.94 0.88
N ALA A 65 -3.92 6.72 1.65
CA ALA A 65 -4.32 7.17 2.98
C ALA A 65 -5.60 8.01 2.93
N ASP A 66 -5.70 8.95 1.99
CA ASP A 66 -6.87 9.79 1.76
C ASP A 66 -8.10 8.96 1.37
N TYR A 67 -7.95 8.02 0.44
CA TYR A 67 -9.03 7.13 0.01
C TYR A 67 -9.62 6.30 1.16
N PHE A 68 -8.76 5.76 2.02
CA PHE A 68 -9.19 4.94 3.16
C PHE A 68 -9.45 5.73 4.44
N GLY A 69 -9.22 7.06 4.44
CA GLY A 69 -9.42 7.91 5.61
C GLY A 69 -8.45 7.63 6.77
N VAL A 70 -7.23 7.17 6.49
CA VAL A 70 -6.19 6.85 7.49
C VAL A 70 -4.98 7.78 7.33
N LYS A 71 -4.01 7.73 8.26
CA LYS A 71 -2.75 8.46 8.06
C LYS A 71 -1.78 7.63 7.22
N PRO A 72 -0.93 8.26 6.39
CA PRO A 72 0.11 7.54 5.63
C PRO A 72 1.06 6.71 6.50
N SER A 73 1.30 7.14 7.74
CA SER A 73 2.11 6.40 8.72
C SER A 73 1.47 5.07 9.10
N ASP A 74 0.15 5.04 9.24
CA ASP A 74 -0.59 3.88 9.72
C ASP A 74 -0.52 2.74 8.70
N LEU A 75 -0.34 3.09 7.41
CA LEU A 75 -0.12 2.12 6.33
C LEU A 75 1.26 1.46 6.35
N LEU A 76 2.21 1.94 7.17
CA LEU A 76 3.59 1.46 7.18
C LEU A 76 4.04 0.86 8.53
N GLN A 77 3.12 0.73 9.48
CA GLN A 77 3.39 0.27 10.85
C GLN A 77 3.19 -1.25 11.04
#